data_AF-A0A7S0CMC8-F1
#
_entry.id   AF-A0A7S0CMC8-F1
#
_cell.length_a   1.000
_cell.length_b   1.000
_cell.length_c   1.000
_cell.angle_alpha   90.00
_cell.angle_beta   90.00
_cell.angle_gamma   90.00
#
_symmetry.space_group_name_H-M   'P 1'
#
loop_
_entity.id
_entity.type
_entity.pdbx_description
1 polymer ?
#
loop_
_entity_poly.entity_id
_entity_poly.type
_entity_poly.pdbx_seq_one_letter_code
_entity_poly.pdbx_strand_id
1 'polypeptide(L)'
;VGTSPIAATAITGFGLIMDPTNLYSTSSVVVGGGKIYAASYTSPTPSKMTTAISDMEIAFTDAAGRLDPDYTELGAGNIEGKTLEAGLYKWGTNVHFTSSLTFDGNSTCGNSTDIWIMQIAQNLVVGNGARVTLSGGAKWENIYWQVSEGAVFGTTSHVEGVFLVKTAITFNTGSSLNGAALAQTAVTLDAATIVN
;
A
#
# COMPACT_ATOMS: atom_id res chain seq x y z
N VAL A 1 12.75 0.80 1.07
CA VAL A 1 12.41 0.51 -0.35
C VAL A 1 13.16 -0.74 -0.77
N GLY A 2 12.55 -1.63 -1.55
CA GLY A 2 13.23 -2.84 -2.01
C GLY A 2 12.66 -3.36 -3.32
N THR A 3 13.48 -4.05 -4.11
CA THR A 3 13.01 -4.74 -5.32
C THR A 3 13.67 -6.11 -5.49
N SER A 4 12.88 -7.08 -5.95
CA SER A 4 13.30 -8.44 -6.30
C SER A 4 12.19 -9.09 -7.13
N PRO A 5 12.49 -9.96 -8.11
CA PRO A 5 13.82 -10.47 -8.48
C PRO A 5 14.64 -9.52 -9.36
N ILE A 6 14.08 -8.36 -9.74
CA ILE A 6 14.76 -7.41 -10.62
C ILE A 6 15.93 -6.69 -9.91
N ALA A 7 16.92 -6.27 -10.70
CA ALA A 7 18.11 -5.58 -10.22
C ALA A 7 17.85 -4.13 -9.82
N ALA A 8 18.83 -3.51 -9.14
CA ALA A 8 18.76 -2.11 -8.71
C ALA A 8 18.58 -1.10 -9.85
N THR A 9 18.92 -1.48 -11.09
CA THR A 9 18.72 -0.65 -12.28
C THR A 9 17.25 -0.33 -12.56
N ALA A 10 16.31 -1.08 -11.99
CA ALA A 10 14.89 -0.79 -12.05
C ALA A 10 14.44 0.30 -11.06
N ILE A 11 15.26 0.62 -10.05
CA ILE A 11 14.99 1.71 -9.10
C ILE A 11 15.51 3.01 -9.72
N THR A 12 14.64 3.68 -10.46
CA THR A 12 14.97 4.88 -11.26
C THR A 12 14.53 6.16 -10.56
N GLY A 13 15.24 7.28 -10.79
CA GLY A 13 14.91 8.58 -10.20
C GLY A 13 15.37 8.80 -8.74
N PHE A 14 15.86 7.75 -8.05
CA PHE A 14 16.29 7.85 -6.65
C PHE A 14 17.73 8.38 -6.46
N GLY A 15 18.56 8.47 -7.50
CA GLY A 15 19.96 8.88 -7.35
C GLY A 15 20.72 8.01 -6.35
N LEU A 16 20.69 6.68 -6.56
CA LEU A 16 21.21 5.69 -5.62
C LEU A 16 22.71 5.89 -5.34
N ILE A 17 23.07 5.92 -4.06
CA ILE A 17 24.46 5.91 -3.59
C ILE A 17 24.72 4.58 -2.90
N MET A 18 25.53 3.73 -3.53
CA MET A 18 25.88 2.41 -3.00
C MET A 18 26.71 2.55 -1.70
N ASP A 19 26.35 1.79 -0.67
CA ASP A 19 27.15 1.67 0.55
C ASP A 19 28.45 0.89 0.28
N PRO A 20 29.58 1.17 0.98
CA PRO A 20 30.84 0.46 0.76
C PRO A 20 30.77 -1.07 0.89
N THR A 21 29.79 -1.59 1.62
CA THR A 21 29.57 -3.05 1.77
C THR A 21 28.81 -3.68 0.60
N ASN A 22 28.27 -2.87 -0.33
CA ASN A 22 27.37 -3.28 -1.42
C ASN A 22 26.11 -4.02 -0.96
N LEU A 23 25.74 -3.94 0.34
CA LEU A 23 24.55 -4.57 0.89
C LEU A 23 23.27 -3.77 0.63
N TYR A 24 23.39 -2.45 0.54
CA TYR A 24 22.27 -1.53 0.31
C TYR A 24 22.78 -0.27 -0.38
N SER A 25 21.84 0.55 -0.86
CA SER A 25 22.09 1.93 -1.24
C SER A 25 21.29 2.90 -0.39
N THR A 26 21.71 4.15 -0.43
CA THR A 26 21.01 5.30 0.17
C THR A 26 20.56 6.26 -0.94
N SER A 27 19.68 7.19 -0.60
CA SER A 27 19.15 8.21 -1.51
C SER A 27 18.72 9.44 -0.71
N SER A 28 18.85 10.64 -1.28
CA SER A 28 18.35 11.87 -0.66
C SER A 28 16.82 11.90 -0.50
N VAL A 29 16.08 11.11 -1.30
CA VAL A 29 14.61 11.00 -1.21
C VAL A 29 14.15 9.85 -0.31
N VAL A 30 15.09 9.07 0.25
CA VAL A 30 14.79 8.05 1.27
C VAL A 30 15.38 8.54 2.60
N VAL A 31 14.54 9.22 3.37
CA VAL A 31 14.93 9.93 4.60
C VAL A 31 14.88 9.03 5.84
N GLY A 32 15.22 9.59 7.01
CA GLY A 32 15.10 8.90 8.31
C GLY A 32 16.07 7.73 8.50
N GLY A 33 17.17 7.67 7.73
CA GLY A 33 18.10 6.53 7.73
C GLY A 33 17.59 5.33 6.94
N GLY A 34 16.55 5.51 6.11
CA GLY A 34 16.02 4.47 5.25
C GLY A 34 17.05 3.95 4.25
N LYS A 35 16.94 2.66 3.93
CA LYS A 35 17.83 1.95 3.01
C LYS A 35 17.05 1.42 1.81
N ILE A 36 17.78 1.29 0.71
CA ILE A 36 17.28 0.73 -0.54
C ILE A 36 17.98 -0.60 -0.76
N TYR A 37 17.22 -1.64 -1.10
CA TYR A 37 17.72 -3.00 -1.30
C TYR A 37 17.30 -3.53 -2.67
N ALA A 38 18.15 -4.34 -3.30
CA ALA A 38 17.85 -4.93 -4.60
C ALA A 38 18.42 -6.35 -4.72
N ALA A 39 17.83 -7.17 -5.59
CA ALA A 39 18.28 -8.54 -5.82
C ALA A 39 19.71 -8.65 -6.38
N SER A 40 20.23 -7.58 -6.99
CA SER A 40 21.60 -7.53 -7.55
C SER A 40 22.67 -7.11 -6.53
N TYR A 41 22.32 -6.88 -5.26
CA TYR A 41 23.26 -6.47 -4.21
C TYR A 41 23.99 -7.67 -3.59
N THR A 42 24.99 -7.40 -2.74
CA THR A 42 25.80 -8.44 -2.11
C THR A 42 25.00 -9.21 -1.04
N SER A 43 25.31 -10.50 -0.88
CA SER A 43 24.74 -11.35 0.17
C SER A 43 24.92 -10.73 1.58
N PRO A 44 23.90 -10.73 2.46
CA PRO A 44 22.66 -11.51 2.37
C PRO A 44 21.46 -10.78 1.75
N THR A 45 21.65 -9.65 1.06
CA THR A 45 20.54 -8.84 0.56
C THR A 45 19.62 -9.58 -0.42
N PRO A 46 20.12 -10.33 -1.42
CA PRO A 46 19.25 -11.03 -2.36
C PRO A 46 18.32 -12.04 -1.68
N SER A 47 18.82 -12.86 -0.75
CA SER A 47 17.98 -13.86 -0.06
C SER A 47 16.93 -13.21 0.83
N LYS A 48 17.30 -12.13 1.56
CA LYS A 48 16.33 -11.36 2.36
C LYS A 48 15.24 -10.73 1.48
N MET A 49 15.61 -10.21 0.31
CA MET A 49 14.64 -9.66 -0.64
C MET A 49 13.73 -10.74 -1.24
N THR A 50 14.26 -11.93 -1.56
CA THR A 50 13.43 -13.07 -1.99
C THR A 50 12.41 -13.44 -0.91
N THR A 51 12.82 -13.54 0.35
CA THR A 51 11.90 -13.80 1.47
C THR A 51 10.84 -12.70 1.58
N ALA A 52 11.23 -11.43 1.56
CA ALA A 52 10.28 -10.31 1.66
C ALA A 52 9.23 -10.30 0.54
N ILE A 53 9.61 -10.64 -0.70
CA ILE A 53 8.66 -10.75 -1.82
C ILE A 53 7.74 -11.97 -1.64
N SER A 54 8.27 -13.10 -1.19
CA SER A 54 7.45 -14.28 -0.86
C SER A 54 6.45 -14.00 0.26
N ASP A 55 6.85 -13.26 1.29
CA ASP A 55 5.98 -12.86 2.40
C ASP A 55 4.86 -11.92 1.92
N MET A 56 5.17 -10.99 1.00
CA MET A 56 4.17 -10.16 0.34
C MET A 56 3.16 -10.99 -0.47
N GLU A 57 3.62 -11.98 -1.23
CA GLU A 57 2.75 -12.88 -2.00
C GLU A 57 1.84 -13.72 -1.10
N ILE A 58 2.36 -14.20 0.04
CA ILE A 58 1.59 -14.90 1.07
C ILE A 58 0.53 -13.95 1.65
N ALA A 59 0.91 -12.73 2.04
CA ALA A 59 -0.02 -11.74 2.58
C ALA A 59 -1.14 -11.37 1.58
N PHE A 60 -0.79 -11.19 0.30
CA PHE A 60 -1.78 -10.97 -0.76
C PHE A 60 -2.77 -12.14 -0.86
N THR A 61 -2.26 -13.38 -0.86
CA THR A 61 -3.08 -14.59 -0.99
C THR A 61 -3.96 -14.81 0.23
N ASP A 62 -3.44 -14.55 1.43
CA ASP A 62 -4.18 -14.62 2.68
C ASP A 62 -5.32 -13.60 2.71
N ALA A 63 -5.03 -12.34 2.37
CA ALA A 63 -6.03 -11.27 2.32
C ALA A 63 -7.11 -11.57 1.26
N ALA A 64 -6.73 -12.05 0.07
CA ALA A 64 -7.66 -12.42 -1.00
C ALA A 64 -8.49 -13.68 -0.67
N GLY A 65 -7.94 -14.57 0.17
CA GLY A 65 -8.52 -15.85 0.55
C GLY A 65 -9.47 -15.80 1.74
N ARG A 66 -9.60 -14.65 2.41
CA ARG A 66 -10.58 -14.50 3.50
C ARG A 66 -12.01 -14.75 2.97
N LEU A 67 -12.79 -15.49 3.73
CA LEU A 67 -14.15 -15.91 3.40
C LEU A 67 -15.17 -15.17 4.28
N ASP A 68 -16.45 -15.31 3.93
CA ASP A 68 -17.59 -14.75 4.68
C ASP A 68 -17.49 -13.22 4.90
N PRO A 69 -17.46 -12.41 3.82
CA PRO A 69 -17.35 -10.96 3.93
C PRO A 69 -18.55 -10.35 4.67
N ASP A 70 -18.27 -9.44 5.61
CA ASP A 70 -19.27 -8.65 6.32
C ASP A 70 -20.04 -7.73 5.34
N TYR A 71 -19.34 -7.24 4.31
CA TYR A 71 -19.90 -6.37 3.27
C TYR A 71 -19.53 -6.85 1.88
N THR A 72 -20.53 -7.01 1.02
CA THR A 72 -20.36 -7.41 -0.39
C THR A 72 -20.90 -6.34 -1.33
N GLU A 73 -20.10 -5.95 -2.32
CA GLU A 73 -20.42 -4.93 -3.33
C GLU A 73 -20.91 -3.60 -2.73
N LEU A 74 -20.36 -3.18 -1.58
CA LEU A 74 -20.78 -1.95 -0.91
C LEU A 74 -20.67 -0.75 -1.87
N GLY A 75 -21.79 -0.04 -2.03
CA GLY A 75 -21.86 1.12 -2.92
C GLY A 75 -21.66 0.81 -4.41
N ALA A 76 -21.77 -0.46 -4.83
CA ALA A 76 -21.44 -0.92 -6.17
C ALA A 76 -20.04 -0.44 -6.64
N GLY A 77 -19.08 -0.46 -5.72
CA GLY A 77 -17.71 0.00 -5.94
C GLY A 77 -17.50 1.51 -5.73
N ASN A 78 -18.55 2.32 -5.61
CA ASN A 78 -18.43 3.71 -5.20
C ASN A 78 -18.55 3.83 -3.67
N ILE A 79 -17.42 4.01 -3.00
CA ILE A 79 -17.33 4.18 -1.54
C ILE A 79 -17.16 5.64 -1.12
N GLU A 80 -17.49 6.58 -2.00
CA GLU A 80 -17.43 8.01 -1.72
C GLU A 80 -18.21 8.40 -0.45
N GLY A 81 -17.54 9.15 0.43
CA GLY A 81 -18.11 9.70 1.65
C GLY A 81 -18.50 8.67 2.70
N LYS A 82 -18.14 7.39 2.51
CA LYS A 82 -18.52 6.33 3.46
C LYS A 82 -17.63 6.36 4.69
N THR A 83 -18.22 5.93 5.79
CA THR A 83 -17.51 5.55 7.02
C THR A 83 -17.54 4.04 7.10
N LEU A 84 -16.37 3.42 7.17
CA LEU A 84 -16.17 1.98 7.17
C LEU A 84 -15.85 1.52 8.59
N GLU A 85 -16.73 0.72 9.15
CA GLU A 85 -16.49 -0.01 10.40
C GLU A 85 -15.56 -1.20 10.13
N ALA A 86 -14.96 -1.74 11.20
CA ALA A 86 -14.09 -2.90 11.14
C ALA A 86 -14.76 -4.07 10.41
N GLY A 87 -14.00 -4.80 9.58
CA GLY A 87 -14.53 -5.97 8.91
C GLY A 87 -13.88 -6.32 7.59
N LEU A 88 -14.41 -7.36 6.97
CA LEU A 88 -14.05 -7.86 5.66
C LEU A 88 -15.01 -7.32 4.60
N TYR A 89 -14.46 -6.59 3.64
CA TYR A 89 -15.19 -6.03 2.52
C TYR A 89 -14.78 -6.68 1.21
N LYS A 90 -15.74 -6.96 0.34
CA LYS A 90 -15.49 -7.64 -0.93
C LYS A 90 -16.19 -6.97 -2.11
N TRP A 91 -15.44 -6.77 -3.19
CA TRP A 91 -15.93 -6.34 -4.49
C TRP A 91 -15.35 -7.20 -5.61
N GLY A 92 -16.23 -7.64 -6.52
CA GLY A 92 -15.90 -8.22 -7.81
C GLY A 92 -15.58 -7.18 -8.89
N THR A 93 -15.71 -5.89 -8.57
CA THR A 93 -15.63 -4.75 -9.49
C THR A 93 -14.55 -3.74 -9.07
N ASN A 94 -14.38 -2.69 -9.88
CA ASN A 94 -13.55 -1.54 -9.52
C ASN A 94 -14.10 -0.83 -8.29
N VAL A 95 -13.20 -0.40 -7.40
CA VAL A 95 -13.54 0.44 -6.25
C VAL A 95 -12.96 1.84 -6.43
N HIS A 96 -13.73 2.86 -6.08
CA HIS A 96 -13.29 4.25 -6.17
C HIS A 96 -13.93 5.17 -5.13
N PHE A 97 -13.23 6.25 -4.84
CA PHE A 97 -13.71 7.43 -4.12
C PHE A 97 -12.96 8.67 -4.61
N THR A 98 -13.63 9.81 -4.67
CA THR A 98 -13.12 11.05 -5.27
C THR A 98 -12.86 12.17 -4.28
N SER A 99 -13.46 12.14 -3.09
CA SER A 99 -13.31 13.17 -2.07
C SER A 99 -12.85 12.60 -0.73
N SER A 100 -13.55 11.62 -0.19
CA SER A 100 -13.33 11.23 1.20
C SER A 100 -13.77 9.81 1.51
N LEU A 101 -13.02 9.17 2.39
CA LEU A 101 -13.33 7.88 2.98
C LEU A 101 -12.91 7.92 4.46
N THR A 102 -13.71 7.36 5.36
CA THR A 102 -13.36 7.29 6.78
C THR A 102 -13.26 5.82 7.21
N PHE A 103 -12.20 5.46 7.93
CA PHE A 103 -12.15 4.23 8.72
C PHE A 103 -12.41 4.59 10.17
N ASP A 104 -13.47 4.02 10.75
CA ASP A 104 -13.89 4.34 12.10
C ASP A 104 -13.78 3.10 12.99
N GLY A 105 -12.83 3.15 13.92
CA GLY A 105 -12.71 2.13 14.96
C GLY A 105 -13.82 2.26 16.01
N ASN A 106 -14.15 1.18 16.70
CA ASN A 106 -15.14 1.22 17.78
C ASN A 106 -14.55 1.69 19.13
N SER A 107 -13.28 2.09 19.18
CA SER A 107 -12.58 2.31 20.44
C SER A 107 -12.73 3.75 20.95
N THR A 108 -13.38 3.89 22.10
CA THR A 108 -13.46 5.17 22.83
C THR A 108 -12.16 5.56 23.56
N CYS A 109 -11.16 4.67 23.58
CA CYS A 109 -9.92 4.83 24.36
C CYS A 109 -8.64 4.80 23.50
N GLY A 110 -8.73 4.94 22.18
CA GLY A 110 -7.58 5.14 21.28
C GLY A 110 -6.68 3.91 21.04
N ASN A 111 -7.06 2.73 21.55
CA ASN A 111 -6.30 1.48 21.40
C ASN A 111 -7.11 0.44 20.62
N SER A 112 -7.66 0.84 19.46
CA SER A 112 -8.38 -0.10 18.63
C SER A 112 -7.43 -1.16 18.05
N THR A 113 -7.83 -2.42 18.16
CA THR A 113 -7.25 -3.57 17.46
C THR A 113 -8.15 -4.00 16.29
N ASP A 114 -9.09 -3.15 15.91
CA ASP A 114 -9.99 -3.39 14.78
C ASP A 114 -9.17 -3.54 13.50
N ILE A 115 -9.64 -4.40 12.62
CA ILE A 115 -8.98 -4.76 11.36
C ILE A 115 -9.94 -4.52 10.20
N TRP A 116 -9.41 -3.98 9.12
CA TRP A 116 -10.10 -3.81 7.85
C TRP A 116 -9.37 -4.59 6.76
N ILE A 117 -10.11 -5.40 6.02
CA ILE A 117 -9.57 -6.10 4.85
C ILE A 117 -10.47 -5.79 3.67
N MET A 118 -9.89 -5.14 2.66
CA MET A 118 -10.57 -4.71 1.45
C MET A 118 -10.15 -5.64 0.31
N GLN A 119 -11.02 -6.56 -0.11
CA GLN A 119 -10.81 -7.44 -1.26
C GLN A 119 -11.39 -6.81 -2.53
N ILE A 120 -10.53 -6.40 -3.45
CA ILE A 120 -10.92 -5.71 -4.68
C ILE A 120 -10.43 -6.56 -5.88
N ALA A 121 -11.39 -7.13 -6.62
CA ALA A 121 -11.08 -8.01 -7.75
C ALA A 121 -10.57 -7.27 -8.99
N GLN A 122 -10.83 -5.96 -9.11
CA GLN A 122 -10.34 -5.11 -10.22
C GLN A 122 -9.44 -3.99 -9.68
N ASN A 123 -9.59 -2.75 -10.17
CA ASN A 123 -8.76 -1.61 -9.80
C ASN A 123 -9.28 -0.87 -8.57
N LEU A 124 -8.35 -0.22 -7.87
CA LEU A 124 -8.65 0.83 -6.90
C LEU A 124 -8.27 2.19 -7.50
N VAL A 125 -9.22 3.13 -7.52
CA VAL A 125 -9.00 4.49 -8.03
C VAL A 125 -9.35 5.52 -6.97
N VAL A 126 -8.36 6.29 -6.55
CA VAL A 126 -8.51 7.39 -5.59
C VAL A 126 -8.38 8.71 -6.33
N GLY A 127 -9.41 9.55 -6.25
CA GLY A 127 -9.47 10.82 -6.97
C GLY A 127 -8.44 11.86 -6.50
N ASN A 128 -8.28 12.92 -7.29
CA ASN A 128 -7.41 14.05 -6.94
C ASN A 128 -7.90 14.72 -5.65
N GLY A 129 -6.98 14.96 -4.71
CA GLY A 129 -7.26 15.60 -3.43
C GLY A 129 -8.12 14.76 -2.47
N ALA A 130 -8.46 13.53 -2.84
CA ALA A 130 -9.25 12.64 -2.00
C ALA A 130 -8.49 12.31 -0.70
N ARG A 131 -9.20 12.17 0.41
CA ARG A 131 -8.59 11.92 1.73
C ARG A 131 -9.22 10.75 2.45
N VAL A 132 -8.39 9.81 2.85
CA VAL A 132 -8.73 8.84 3.89
C VAL A 132 -8.54 9.49 5.27
N THR A 133 -9.52 9.32 6.15
CA THR A 133 -9.47 9.78 7.55
C THR A 133 -9.59 8.59 8.49
N LEU A 134 -8.78 8.57 9.54
CA LEU A 134 -8.89 7.59 10.62
C LEU A 134 -9.60 8.23 11.82
N SER A 135 -10.66 7.58 12.31
CA SER A 135 -11.40 7.98 13.51
C SER A 135 -11.59 6.78 14.44
N GLY A 136 -12.12 7.02 15.64
CA GLY A 136 -12.45 5.93 16.56
C GLY A 136 -11.25 5.09 17.01
N GLY A 137 -10.04 5.66 16.94
CA GLY A 137 -8.79 4.97 17.24
C GLY A 137 -8.30 4.01 16.16
N ALA A 138 -8.87 4.04 14.94
CA ALA A 138 -8.37 3.28 13.80
C ALA A 138 -6.88 3.58 13.52
N LYS A 139 -6.14 2.56 13.11
CA LYS A 139 -4.71 2.63 12.80
C LYS A 139 -4.48 2.11 11.40
N TRP A 140 -3.64 2.81 10.63
CA TRP A 140 -3.29 2.39 9.26
C TRP A 140 -2.66 1.00 9.23
N GLU A 141 -1.91 0.62 10.28
CA GLU A 141 -1.27 -0.70 10.41
C GLU A 141 -2.27 -1.87 10.38
N ASN A 142 -3.55 -1.59 10.64
CA ASN A 142 -4.63 -2.59 10.65
C ASN A 142 -5.56 -2.51 9.42
N ILE A 143 -5.23 -1.67 8.43
CA ILE A 143 -6.04 -1.51 7.22
C ILE A 143 -5.29 -2.15 6.05
N TYR A 144 -5.86 -3.21 5.48
CA TYR A 144 -5.26 -3.99 4.40
C TYR A 144 -6.07 -3.85 3.12
N TRP A 145 -5.43 -3.40 2.05
CA TRP A 145 -6.01 -3.27 0.72
C TRP A 145 -5.44 -4.35 -0.20
N GLN A 146 -6.23 -5.38 -0.47
CA GLN A 146 -5.90 -6.40 -1.48
C GLN A 146 -6.52 -6.01 -2.81
N VAL A 147 -5.70 -5.72 -3.82
CA VAL A 147 -6.15 -5.27 -5.15
C VAL A 147 -5.60 -6.17 -6.25
N SER A 148 -6.48 -6.85 -6.98
CA SER A 148 -6.11 -7.85 -7.98
C SER A 148 -5.70 -7.26 -9.34
N GLU A 149 -6.02 -6.00 -9.62
CA GLU A 149 -5.47 -5.26 -10.75
C GLU A 149 -4.52 -4.14 -10.26
N GLY A 150 -4.76 -2.88 -10.61
CA GLY A 150 -3.90 -1.75 -10.26
C GLY A 150 -4.51 -0.82 -9.22
N ALA A 151 -3.66 -0.02 -8.57
CA ALA A 151 -4.07 1.06 -7.68
C ALA A 151 -3.53 2.40 -8.19
N VAL A 152 -4.40 3.40 -8.33
CA VAL A 152 -4.03 4.75 -8.77
C VAL A 152 -4.48 5.76 -7.72
N PHE A 153 -3.52 6.54 -7.25
CA PHE A 153 -3.74 7.64 -6.31
C PHE A 153 -3.58 8.97 -7.03
N GLY A 154 -4.66 9.74 -7.10
CA GLY A 154 -4.72 11.03 -7.76
C GLY A 154 -3.75 12.06 -7.16
N THR A 155 -3.56 13.17 -7.86
CA THR A 155 -2.70 14.26 -7.37
C THR A 155 -3.17 14.76 -6.01
N THR A 156 -2.24 14.99 -5.09
CA THR A 156 -2.50 15.50 -3.72
C THR A 156 -3.43 14.64 -2.85
N SER A 157 -3.79 13.42 -3.28
CA SER A 157 -4.61 12.52 -2.47
C SER A 157 -3.85 11.98 -1.26
N HIS A 158 -4.55 11.65 -0.18
CA HIS A 158 -3.98 11.02 1.00
C HIS A 158 -4.68 9.70 1.31
N VAL A 159 -3.91 8.63 1.48
CA VAL A 159 -4.39 7.28 1.79
C VAL A 159 -3.71 6.70 3.01
N GLU A 160 -4.37 5.72 3.63
CA GLU A 160 -3.95 5.05 4.86
C GLU A 160 -4.03 3.52 4.63
N GLY A 161 -2.98 2.80 5.02
CA GLY A 161 -3.00 1.34 5.07
C GLY A 161 -1.86 0.61 4.36
N VAL A 162 -1.93 -0.72 4.39
CA VAL A 162 -1.04 -1.64 3.69
C VAL A 162 -1.67 -2.06 2.37
N PHE A 163 -1.08 -1.63 1.26
CA PHE A 163 -1.55 -1.94 -0.09
C PHE A 163 -0.82 -3.15 -0.66
N LEU A 164 -1.54 -4.26 -0.82
CA LEU A 164 -1.12 -5.52 -1.43
C LEU A 164 -1.72 -5.59 -2.84
N VAL A 165 -0.94 -5.18 -3.84
CA VAL A 165 -1.43 -4.98 -5.22
C VAL A 165 -0.75 -5.94 -6.19
N LYS A 166 -1.55 -6.66 -6.97
CA LYS A 166 -1.06 -7.68 -7.92
C LYS A 166 -0.35 -7.07 -9.12
N THR A 167 -0.70 -5.84 -9.50
CA THR A 167 -0.04 -5.15 -10.61
C THR A 167 0.63 -3.87 -10.12
N ALA A 168 0.40 -2.74 -10.79
CA ALA A 168 1.08 -1.48 -10.52
C ALA A 168 0.37 -0.65 -9.45
N ILE A 169 1.17 0.05 -8.66
CA ILE A 169 0.72 1.12 -7.77
C ILE A 169 1.27 2.45 -8.32
N THR A 170 0.39 3.42 -8.55
CA THR A 170 0.74 4.73 -9.10
C THR A 170 0.36 5.83 -8.14
N PHE A 171 1.37 6.56 -7.64
CA PHE A 171 1.18 7.76 -6.85
C PHE A 171 1.44 8.99 -7.72
N ASN A 172 0.39 9.72 -8.08
CA ASN A 172 0.51 10.96 -8.84
C ASN A 172 1.00 12.11 -7.94
N THR A 173 1.36 13.22 -8.60
CA THR A 173 2.04 14.39 -8.01
C THR A 173 1.51 14.76 -6.61
N GLY A 174 2.39 14.70 -5.62
CA GLY A 174 2.11 15.19 -4.27
C GLY A 174 1.11 14.36 -3.47
N SER A 175 0.73 13.18 -3.95
CA SER A 175 -0.05 12.22 -3.15
C SER A 175 0.75 11.71 -1.96
N SER A 176 0.08 11.18 -0.95
CA SER A 176 0.73 10.65 0.24
C SER A 176 0.07 9.39 0.79
N LEU A 177 0.89 8.58 1.46
CA LEU A 177 0.51 7.35 2.13
C LEU A 177 1.13 7.31 3.52
N ASN A 178 0.31 6.98 4.51
CA ASN A 178 0.75 6.37 5.75
C ASN A 178 0.51 4.86 5.65
N GLY A 179 1.58 4.09 5.56
CA GLY A 179 1.60 2.64 5.47
C GLY A 179 2.59 2.09 4.46
N ALA A 180 2.20 1.04 3.75
CA ALA A 180 3.10 0.30 2.86
C ALA A 180 2.53 0.10 1.46
N ALA A 181 3.34 0.33 0.43
CA ALA A 181 3.01 0.06 -0.97
C ALA A 181 3.74 -1.20 -1.45
N LEU A 182 3.03 -2.33 -1.47
CA LEU A 182 3.55 -3.65 -1.79
C LEU A 182 2.95 -4.13 -3.13
N ALA A 183 3.70 -3.93 -4.22
CA ALA A 183 3.29 -4.26 -5.58
C ALA A 183 4.03 -5.49 -6.11
N GLN A 184 3.33 -6.42 -6.75
CA GLN A 184 3.95 -7.56 -7.45
C GLN A 184 4.59 -7.18 -8.79
N THR A 185 4.32 -5.98 -9.34
CA THR A 185 5.01 -5.48 -10.53
C THR A 185 5.83 -4.21 -10.25
N ALA A 186 5.19 -3.05 -10.21
CA ALA A 186 5.88 -1.76 -10.12
C ALA A 186 5.17 -0.78 -9.18
N VAL A 187 5.96 0.04 -8.50
CA VAL A 187 5.49 1.23 -7.80
C VAL A 187 6.07 2.45 -8.51
N THR A 188 5.22 3.40 -8.89
CA THR A 188 5.62 4.67 -9.49
C THR A 188 5.24 5.82 -8.56
N LEU A 189 6.18 6.75 -8.35
CA LEU A 189 6.04 7.88 -7.44
C LEU A 189 6.33 9.17 -8.20
N ASP A 190 5.40 10.11 -8.17
CA ASP A 190 5.62 11.48 -8.60
C ASP A 190 5.48 12.43 -7.41
N ALA A 191 6.61 12.94 -6.92
CA ALA A 191 6.71 13.81 -5.75
C ALA A 191 5.85 13.35 -4.54
N ALA A 192 5.65 12.04 -4.40
CA ALA A 192 4.77 11.45 -3.41
C ALA A 192 5.48 11.26 -2.07
N THR A 193 4.73 11.34 -0.97
CA THR A 193 5.25 11.14 0.39
C THR A 193 4.74 9.84 0.98
N ILE A 194 5.65 8.91 1.27
CA ILE A 194 5.31 7.62 1.88
C ILE A 194 5.95 7.52 3.26
N VAL A 195 5.13 7.31 4.28
CA VAL A 195 5.56 7.13 5.68
C VAL A 195 5.11 5.75 6.13
N ASN A 196 5.99 5.00 6.78
CA ASN A 196 5.73 3.71 7.40
C ASN A 196 6.26 3.79 8.82
#